data_AF-A0A3C1UD70-F1
#
_entry.id   AF-A0A3C1UD70-F1
#
_cell.length_a   1.000
_cell.length_b   1.000
_cell.length_c   1.000
_cell.angle_alpha   90.00
_cell.angle_beta   90.00
_cell.angle_gamma   90.00
#
_symmetry.space_group_name_H-M   'P 1'
#
loop_
_entity.id
_entity.type
_entity.pdbx_description
1 polymer ?
#
loop_
_entity_poly.entity_id
_entity_poly.type
_entity_poly.pdbx_seq_one_letter_code
_entity_poly.pdbx_strand_id
1 'polypeptide(L)' 'MFSLKNPRNEFPEISPENWLLITKGKVAEGMNKMECRMAKGSPKQIVRTPSHDGMGEYWYYDGGMFLHFEDGILKQFR' A
#
# COMPACT_ATOMS: atom_id res chain seq x y z
N MET A 1 18.73 -25.96 -1.50
CA MET A 1 19.35 -24.65 -1.76
C MET A 1 18.24 -23.60 -1.71
N PHE A 2 18.14 -22.84 -0.62
CA PHE A 2 17.21 -21.71 -0.54
C PHE A 2 17.90 -20.52 -1.20
N SER A 3 17.55 -20.22 -2.46
CA SER A 3 17.91 -18.93 -3.03
C SER A 3 17.13 -17.88 -2.27
N LEU A 4 17.76 -17.23 -1.30
CA LEU A 4 17.36 -15.94 -0.76
C LEU A 4 17.51 -14.91 -1.91
N LYS A 5 16.66 -15.01 -2.93
CA LYS A 5 16.41 -13.87 -3.81
C LYS A 5 15.90 -12.80 -2.87
N ASN A 6 16.71 -11.78 -2.63
CA ASN A 6 16.30 -10.63 -1.84
C ASN A 6 14.96 -10.18 -2.43
N PRO A 7 13.83 -10.24 -1.70
CA PRO A 7 12.52 -9.86 -2.23
C PRO A 7 12.52 -8.40 -2.68
N ARG A 8 13.50 -7.61 -2.21
CA ARG A 8 13.82 -6.27 -2.68
C ARG A 8 14.21 -6.16 -4.17
N ASN A 9 14.77 -7.21 -4.77
CA ASN A 9 15.06 -7.24 -6.22
C ASN A 9 13.80 -7.46 -7.08
N GLU A 10 12.70 -7.94 -6.50
CA GLU A 10 11.41 -8.07 -7.20
C GLU A 10 10.62 -6.75 -7.21
N PHE A 11 10.98 -5.81 -6.33
CA PHE A 11 10.32 -4.50 -6.21
C PHE A 11 11.33 -3.34 -6.22
N PRO A 12 12.03 -3.11 -7.34
CA PRO A 12 12.99 -2.00 -7.47
C PRO A 12 12.34 -0.61 -7.33
N GLU A 13 11.02 -0.56 -7.45
CA GLU A 13 10.19 0.65 -7.36
C GLU A 13 10.00 1.13 -5.90
N ILE A 14 10.32 0.28 -4.91
CA ILE A 14 10.12 0.58 -3.48
C ILE A 14 11.37 1.26 -2.93
N SER A 15 11.21 2.52 -2.52
CA SER A 15 12.26 3.27 -1.85
C SER A 15 12.69 2.62 -0.53
N PRO A 16 13.96 2.75 -0.11
CA PRO A 16 14.46 2.18 1.16
C PRO A 16 13.67 2.62 2.40
N GLU A 17 13.21 3.87 2.39
CA GLU A 17 12.35 4.48 3.40
C GLU A 17 10.98 3.78 3.49
N ASN A 18 10.33 3.57 2.34
CA ASN A 18 9.07 2.83 2.24
C ASN A 18 9.23 1.39 2.71
N TRP A 19 10.32 0.73 2.31
CA TRP A 19 10.63 -0.62 2.77
C TRP A 19 10.75 -0.72 4.30
N LEU A 20 11.36 0.27 4.95
CA LEU A 20 11.47 0.31 6.41
C LEU A 20 10.11 0.52 7.10
N LEU A 21 9.19 1.23 6.45
CA LEU A 21 7.82 1.40 6.94
C LEU A 21 7.02 0.11 6.78
N ILE A 22 7.13 -0.54 5.61
CA ILE A 22 6.50 -1.83 5.29
C ILE A 22 6.92 -2.88 6.32
N THR A 23 8.22 -2.99 6.64
CA THR A 23 8.73 -3.95 7.65
C THR A 23 8.25 -3.65 9.07
N LYS A 24 7.87 -2.40 9.35
CA LYS A 24 7.24 -1.98 10.62
C LYS A 24 5.71 -2.10 10.59
N GLY A 25 5.10 -2.57 9.50
CA GLY A 25 3.64 -2.64 9.31
C GLY A 25 2.98 -1.26 9.19
N LYS A 26 3.75 -0.25 8.77
CA LYS A 26 3.30 1.11 8.51
C LYS A 26 3.28 1.40 7.01
N VAL A 27 2.43 2.33 6.61
CA VAL A 27 2.33 2.87 5.26
C VAL A 27 2.59 4.37 5.30
N ALA A 28 2.90 4.98 4.17
CA ALA A 28 3.10 6.43 4.04
C ALA A 28 2.45 6.96 2.76
N GLU A 29 2.05 8.23 2.79
CA GLU A 29 1.53 8.94 1.63
C GLU A 29 2.54 8.89 0.48
N GLY A 30 2.06 8.67 -0.74
CA GLY A 30 2.90 8.44 -1.91
C GLY A 30 3.22 6.98 -2.21
N MET A 31 2.89 6.04 -1.30
CA MET A 31 3.05 4.61 -1.58
C MET A 31 2.03 4.08 -2.59
N ASN A 32 2.45 3.13 -3.41
CA ASN A 32 1.56 2.40 -4.29
C ASN A 32 0.69 1.37 -3.54
N LYS A 33 -0.41 0.96 -4.17
CA LYS A 33 -1.27 -0.13 -3.67
C LYS A 33 -0.51 -1.43 -3.41
N MET A 34 0.49 -1.74 -4.23
CA MET A 34 1.32 -2.94 -4.06
C MET A 34 2.15 -2.87 -2.77
N GLU A 35 2.79 -1.72 -2.50
CA GLU A 35 3.53 -1.47 -1.26
C GLU A 35 2.64 -1.59 -0.03
N CYS A 36 1.45 -0.98 -0.08
CA CYS A 36 0.48 -1.05 1.02
C CYS A 36 -0.01 -2.48 1.25
N ARG A 37 -0.23 -3.25 0.18
CA ARG A 37 -0.62 -4.66 0.28
C ARG A 37 0.50 -5.55 0.83
N MET A 38 1.76 -5.22 0.57
CA MET A 38 2.89 -5.86 1.22
C MET A 38 2.99 -5.51 2.71
N ALA A 39 2.77 -4.25 3.08
CA ALA A 39 2.87 -3.79 4.46
C ALA A 39 1.76 -4.32 5.36
N LYS A 40 0.51 -4.18 4.90
CA LYS A 40 -0.70 -4.42 5.69
C LYS A 40 -1.42 -5.70 5.31
N GLY A 41 -1.02 -6.36 4.22
CA GLY A 41 -1.73 -7.51 3.68
C GLY A 41 -2.96 -7.11 2.86
N SER A 42 -3.84 -8.08 2.64
CA SER A 42 -5.05 -7.88 1.84
C SER A 42 -6.09 -7.07 2.63
N PRO A 43 -6.68 -6.01 2.05
CA PRO A 43 -7.75 -5.25 2.69
C PRO A 43 -9.00 -6.11 2.86
N LYS A 44 -9.81 -5.79 3.87
CA LYS A 44 -11.07 -6.50 4.15
C LYS A 44 -12.15 -6.11 3.14
N GLN A 45 -12.19 -4.83 2.79
CA GLN A 45 -13.12 -4.31 1.80
C GLN A 45 -12.43 -3.24 0.96
N ILE A 46 -12.69 -3.28 -0.35
CA ILE A 46 -12.20 -2.29 -1.31
C ILE A 46 -13.44 -1.60 -1.89
N VAL A 47 -13.54 -0.29 -1.70
CA VAL A 47 -14.60 0.56 -2.25
C VAL A 47 -13.98 1.48 -3.28
N ARG A 48 -14.38 1.33 -4.54
CA ARG A 48 -13.92 2.19 -5.63
C ARG A 48 -14.96 3.27 -5.85
N THR A 49 -14.55 4.52 -5.76
CA THR A 49 -15.40 5.68 -5.99
C THR A 49 -14.83 6.50 -7.14
N PRO A 50 -15.62 6.82 -8.17
CA PRO A 50 -15.21 7.82 -9.15
C PRO A 50 -15.11 9.16 -8.43
N SER A 51 -13.88 9.68 -8.33
CA SER A 51 -13.58 10.99 -7.74
C SER A 51 -13.50 12.04 -8.86
N HIS A 52 -13.58 13.32 -8.50
CA HIS A 52 -13.63 14.41 -9.48
C HIS A 52 -12.36 14.49 -10.35
N ASP A 53 -11.22 14.03 -9.84
CA ASP A 53 -9.91 14.07 -10.49
C ASP A 53 -9.43 12.70 -11.02
N GLY A 54 -10.17 11.62 -10.75
CA GLY A 54 -9.74 10.26 -11.13
C GLY A 54 -10.48 9.14 -10.42
N MET A 55 -9.94 7.92 -10.47
CA MET A 55 -10.50 6.78 -9.70
C MET A 55 -9.92 6.78 -8.28
N GLY A 56 -10.78 7.11 -7.31
CA GLY A 56 -10.51 6.91 -5.89
C GLY A 56 -10.77 5.47 -5.47
N GLU A 57 -9.93 4.93 -4.62
CA GLU A 57 -10.06 3.57 -4.08
C GLU A 57 -9.81 3.59 -2.57
N TYR A 58 -10.82 3.21 -1.80
CA TYR A 58 -10.79 3.12 -0.35
C TYR A 58 -10.64 1.68 0.09
N TRP A 59 -9.63 1.40 0.89
CA TRP A 59 -9.36 0.09 1.45
C TRP A 59 -9.64 0.13 2.94
N TYR A 60 -10.63 -0.63 3.38
CA TYR A 60 -10.98 -0.76 4.79
C TYR A 60 -10.31 -1.97 5.39
N TYR A 61 -9.72 -1.78 6.56
CA TYR A 61 -9.07 -2.80 7.37
C TYR A 61 -9.82 -3.00 8.68
N ASP A 62 -9.51 -4.11 9.34
CA ASP A 62 -10.09 -4.40 10.66
C ASP A 62 -9.54 -3.41 11.70
N GLY A 63 -10.39 -3.00 12.66
CA GLY A 63 -10.02 -1.98 13.67
C GLY A 63 -10.22 -0.52 13.25
N GLY A 64 -10.96 -0.24 12.17
CA GLY A 64 -11.32 1.13 11.77
C GLY A 64 -10.22 1.87 11.01
N MET A 65 -9.14 1.17 10.63
CA MET A 65 -8.12 1.69 9.73
C MET A 65 -8.65 1.71 8.29
N PHE A 66 -8.28 2.74 7.55
CA PHE A 66 -8.57 2.81 6.12
C PHE A 66 -7.41 3.44 5.36
N LEU A 67 -7.28 3.07 4.08
CA LEU A 67 -6.36 3.67 3.14
C LEU A 67 -7.13 4.21 1.95
N HIS A 68 -6.92 5.47 1.62
CA HIS A 68 -7.48 6.14 0.46
C HIS A 68 -6.39 6.33 -0.59
N PHE A 69 -6.60 5.68 -1.71
CA PHE A 69 -5.78 5.75 -2.89
C PHE A 69 -6.47 6.62 -3.94
N GLU A 70 -5.69 7.43 -4.63
CA GLU A 70 -6.14 8.21 -5.77
C GLU A 70 -5.18 7.90 -6.92
N ASP A 71 -5.73 7.45 -8.05
CA ASP A 71 -4.96 7.02 -9.22
C ASP A 71 -3.90 5.93 -8.92
N GLY A 72 -4.14 5.13 -7.87
CA GLY A 72 -3.24 4.06 -7.42
C GLY A 72 -2.15 4.48 -6.44
N ILE A 73 -2.06 5.77 -6.10
CA ILE A 73 -1.13 6.32 -5.11
C ILE A 73 -1.88 6.57 -3.79
N LEU A 74 -1.28 6.21 -2.67
CA LEU A 74 -1.83 6.47 -1.36
C LEU A 74 -1.82 7.97 -1.08
N LYS A 75 -2.99 8.58 -1.00
CA LYS A 75 -3.15 9.99 -0.66
C LYS A 75 -3.41 10.20 0.81
N GLN A 76 -4.14 9.30 1.46
CA GLN A 76 -4.51 9.46 2.85
C GLN A 76 -4.71 8.08 3.50
N PHE A 77 -4.43 7.97 4.79
CA PHE A 77 -4.72 6.76 5.56
C PHE A 77 -4.96 7.09 7.04
N ARG A 78 -5.60 6.17 7.75
CA ARG A 78 -5.84 6.24 9.18
C ARG A 78 -5.60 4.90 9.86
#